data_AF-A0A511Z906-F1
#
_entry.id   AF-A0A511Z906-F1
#
_cell.length_a   1.000
_cell.length_b   1.000
_cell.length_c   1.000
_cell.angle_alpha   90.00
_cell.angle_beta   90.00
_cell.angle_gamma   90.00
#
_symmetry.space_group_name_H-M   'P 1'
#
loop_
_entity.id
_entity.type
_entity.pdbx_description
1 polymer ?
#
loop_
_entity_poly.entity_id
_entity_poly.type
_entity_poly.pdbx_seq_one_letter_code
_entity_poly.pdbx_strand_id
1 'polypeptide(L)' 'MEGSYFVGWGTLALINAGIAQGKNRSGLNWFLLSLLLGPVATFFLVIVEKR' A
#
# COMPACT_ATOMS: atom_id res chain seq x y z
N MET A 1 -1.79 30.69 7.79
CA MET A 1 -1.40 29.39 8.39
C MET A 1 -1.00 28.50 7.24
N GLU A 2 0.27 28.15 7.09
CA GLU A 2 0.70 27.17 6.10
C GLU A 2 0.28 25.78 6.57
N GLY A 3 -0.70 25.18 5.90
CA GLY A 3 -1.18 23.84 6.22
C GLY A 3 -0.29 22.78 5.57
N SER A 4 0.59 22.16 6.34
CA SER A 4 1.37 21.00 5.87
C SER A 4 0.57 19.71 6.08
N TYR A 5 0.28 18.98 5.01
CA TYR A 5 -0.33 17.65 5.08
C TYR A 5 0.76 16.58 5.25
N PHE A 6 0.70 15.82 6.34
CA PHE A 6 1.61 14.70 6.56
C PHE A 6 0.99 13.42 5.99
N VAL A 7 1.64 12.82 4.99
CA VAL A 7 1.29 11.50 4.47
C VAL A 7 2.38 10.52 4.91
N GLY A 8 2.02 9.61 5.81
CA GLY A 8 2.95 8.66 6.42
C GLY A 8 2.80 7.23 5.90
N TRP A 9 3.61 6.33 6.46
CA TRP A 9 3.58 4.90 6.14
C TRP A 9 2.22 4.23 6.36
N GLY A 10 1.45 4.64 7.38
CA GLY A 10 0.11 4.11 7.61
C GLY A 10 -0.84 4.43 6.45
N THR A 11 -0.78 5.67 5.93
CA THR A 11 -1.58 6.08 4.77
C THR A 11 -1.17 5.31 3.53
N LEU A 12 0.14 5.16 3.28
CA LEU A 12 0.64 4.33 2.19
C LEU A 12 0.18 2.87 2.29
N ALA A 13 0.21 2.29 3.49
CA ALA A 13 -0.23 0.92 3.71
C ALA A 13 -1.73 0.73 3.44
N LEU A 14 -2.57 1.69 3.86
CA LEU A 14 -4.00 1.68 3.56
C LEU A 14 -4.27 1.79 2.04
N ILE A 15 -3.55 2.68 1.34
CA ILE A 15 -3.68 2.82 -0.12
C ILE A 15 -3.27 1.51 -0.82
N ASN A 16 -2.14 0.92 -0.44
CA ASN A 16 -1.68 -0.36 -1.01
C ASN A 16 -2.68 -1.50 -0.74
N ALA A 17 -3.34 -1.51 0.41
CA ALA A 17 -4.39 -2.48 0.73
C ALA A 17 -5.59 -2.35 -0.22
N GLY A 18 -6.04 -1.12 -0.50
CA GLY A 18 -7.11 -0.85 -1.45
C GLY A 18 -6.74 -1.22 -2.89
N ILE A 19 -5.52 -0.86 -3.33
CA ILE A 19 -4.99 -1.24 -4.65
C ILE A 19 -4.95 -2.77 -4.78
N ALA A 20 -4.50 -3.47 -3.74
CA ALA A 20 -4.48 -4.93 -3.72
C ALA A 20 -5.88 -5.55 -3.86
N GLN A 21 -6.89 -5.03 -3.14
CA GLN A 21 -8.27 -5.48 -3.28
C GLN A 21 -8.79 -5.25 -4.70
N GLY A 22 -8.51 -4.10 -5.31
CA GLY A 22 -8.85 -3.81 -6.71
C GLY A 22 -8.21 -4.78 -7.71
N LYS A 23 -7.03 -5.34 -7.37
CA LYS A 23 -6.36 -6.41 -8.14
C LYS A 23 -6.82 -7.82 -7.74
N ASN A 24 -7.95 -7.98 -7.06
CA ASN A 24 -8.45 -9.25 -6.52
C ASN A 24 -7.45 -9.97 -5.59
N ARG A 25 -6.61 -9.24 -4.86
CA ARG A 25 -5.66 -9.79 -3.86
C ARG A 25 -6.16 -9.49 -2.44
N SER A 26 -5.62 -10.22 -1.46
CA SER A 26 -5.92 -9.95 -0.04
C SER A 26 -5.40 -8.57 0.36
N GLY A 27 -6.31 -7.62 0.58
CA GLY A 27 -5.97 -6.27 1.05
C GLY A 27 -5.27 -6.28 2.40
N LEU A 28 -5.69 -7.14 3.35
CA LEU A 28 -5.09 -7.23 4.67
C LEU A 28 -3.63 -7.70 4.61
N ASN A 29 -3.32 -8.67 3.74
CA ASN A 29 -1.94 -9.14 3.59
C ASN A 29 -1.06 -8.02 3.03
N TRP A 30 -1.54 -7.28 2.03
CA TRP A 30 -0.80 -6.16 1.45
C TRP A 30 -0.72 -4.94 2.37
N PHE A 31 -1.70 -4.73 3.24
CA PHE A 31 -1.64 -3.73 4.31
C PHE A 31 -0.48 -4.02 5.27
N LEU A 32 -0.45 -5.24 5.84
CA LEU A 32 0.59 -5.65 6.79
C LEU A 32 1.98 -5.66 6.13
N LEU A 33 2.06 -6.14 4.89
CA LEU A 33 3.30 -6.16 4.12
C LEU A 33 3.81 -4.74 3.83
N SER A 34 2.90 -3.77 3.61
CA SER A 34 3.24 -2.36 3.42
C SER A 34 3.60 -1.64 4.72
N LEU A 35 3.07 -2.04 5.87
CA LEU A 35 3.51 -1.51 7.15
C LEU A 35 4.97 -1.86 7.46
N LEU A 36 5.43 -3.04 7.01
CA LEU A 36 6.81 -3.52 7.19
C LEU A 36 7.76 -2.98 6.12
N LEU A 37 7.36 -3.06 4.84
CA LEU A 37 8.23 -2.78 3.70
C LEU A 37 8.04 -1.37 3.10
N GLY A 38 6.99 -0.66 3.51
CA GLY A 38 6.69 0.68 3.02
C GLY A 38 6.54 0.73 1.49
N PRO A 39 7.19 1.69 0.79
CA PRO A 39 7.13 1.83 -0.66
C PRO A 39 7.60 0.60 -1.45
N VAL A 40 8.47 -0.24 -0.86
CA VAL A 40 8.93 -1.46 -1.51
C VAL A 40 7.77 -2.43 -1.73
N ALA A 41 6.79 -2.47 -0.82
CA ALA A 41 5.55 -3.21 -1.02
C ALA A 41 4.77 -2.69 -2.24
N THR A 42 4.71 -1.38 -2.44
CA THR A 42 4.04 -0.78 -3.61
C THR A 42 4.70 -1.24 -4.90
N PHE A 43 6.04 -1.27 -4.94
CA PHE A 43 6.76 -1.74 -6.12
C PHE A 43 6.36 -3.18 -6.49
N PHE A 44 6.43 -4.12 -5.53
CA PHE A 44 5.98 -5.50 -5.75
C PHE A 44 4.50 -5.61 -6.09
N LEU A 45 3.64 -4.81 -5.45
CA LEU A 45 2.21 -4.79 -5.71
C LEU A 45 1.91 -4.45 -7.17
N VAL A 46 2.66 -3.49 -7.73
CA VAL A 46 2.53 -3.06 -9.12
C VAL A 46 3.07 -4.11 -10.09
N ILE A 47 4.34 -4.54 -9.93
CA ILE A 47 5.02 -5.37 -10.93
C ILE A 47 4.62 -6.85 -10.92
N VAL A 48 4.20 -7.37 -9.77
CA VAL A 48 3.78 -8.77 -9.71
C VAL A 48 2.38 -8.84 -10.32
N GLU A 49 2.22 -9.62 -11.38
CA GLU A 49 0.92 -9.98 -11.97
C GLU A 49 0.23 -11.04 -11.12
N LYS A 50 -1.11 -11.00 -10.99
CA LYS A 50 -1.83 -12.11 -10.37
C LYS A 50 -2.04 -13.12 -11.49
N ARG A 51 -1.37 -14.28 -11.40
CA ARG A 51 -1.63 -15.41 -12.29
C ARG A 51 -3.06 -15.93 -12.12
#